data_AF-A0A7X6KUK6-F1
#
_entry.id   AF-A0A7X6KUK6-F1
#
_cell.length_a   1.000
_cell.length_b   1.000
_cell.length_c   1.000
_cell.angle_alpha   90.00
_cell.angle_beta   90.00
_cell.angle_gamma   90.00
#
_symmetry.space_group_name_H-M   'P 1'
#
loop_
_entity.id
_entity.type
_entity.pdbx_description
1 polymer ?
#
loop_
_entity_poly.entity_id
_entity_poly.type
_entity_poly.pdbx_seq_one_letter_code
_entity_poly.pdbx_strand_id
1 'polypeptide(L)'
;MKEATLIGGGIGGLTTALMLARRGMRVRVLERAAEFGEVGAGLQLAPNVTRVLARWGLLDELEPYVVHPRRLVAFDGVSGEELTELDLADAERRYGGPYIVLHRSDLLTTLLRACEREPDIELLPGSPVAGVQDQGERVLIRLADGRELTTPVLIGADGLRSVVRPALVTDEPVNSGYVAYRGTLAAEDMLPGTPMDEVRVFFAPGAHLVQYPVRAGELYNQVAVFRSDSYAAGAEDWGTPEELDAAYAGCCDQVTSAIPSLHRNRRWPMADRDPAPRWTAGRVALLGDAAHAMLQYLAQGAGQAILDADDLAGRLPGLPATPGTEQVTRTLADYESARLPVASAVQTAARAWGEMWHVDGPAASLRNEAFRLRRPDDYRHIDWLYGPVQPTAAGRIPDPVPASLGS
;
A
#
# COMPACT_ATOMS: atom_id res chain seq x y z
N MET A 1 -22.62 -13.54 20.13
CA MET A 1 -22.43 -12.68 18.94
C MET A 1 -21.22 -13.21 18.18
N LYS A 2 -21.06 -12.95 16.88
CA LYS A 2 -19.85 -13.34 16.13
C LYS A 2 -18.76 -12.32 16.46
N GLU A 3 -17.55 -12.75 16.77
CA GLU A 3 -16.51 -11.85 17.30
C GLU A 3 -15.18 -12.05 16.57
N ALA A 4 -14.42 -10.97 16.39
CA ALA A 4 -13.04 -11.01 15.92
C ALA A 4 -12.20 -9.94 16.63
N THR A 5 -10.90 -10.21 16.79
CA THR A 5 -9.95 -9.20 17.29
C THR A 5 -8.89 -8.94 16.23
N LEU A 6 -8.59 -7.66 16.01
CA LEU A 6 -7.56 -7.19 15.09
C LEU A 6 -6.42 -6.59 15.91
N ILE A 7 -5.19 -6.93 15.55
CA ILE A 7 -3.98 -6.31 16.10
C ILE A 7 -3.45 -5.34 15.03
N GLY A 8 -3.46 -4.05 15.33
CA GLY A 8 -3.08 -2.97 14.42
C GLY A 8 -4.27 -2.09 14.00
N GLY A 9 -4.16 -0.79 14.28
CA GLY A 9 -5.13 0.27 13.97
C GLY A 9 -4.80 1.10 12.73
N GLY A 10 -4.00 0.56 11.80
CA GLY A 10 -3.73 1.19 10.51
C GLY A 10 -4.89 1.04 9.53
N ILE A 11 -4.68 1.49 8.27
CA ILE A 11 -5.70 1.44 7.20
C ILE A 11 -6.31 0.03 7.07
N GLY A 12 -5.50 -1.02 6.99
CA GLY A 12 -6.01 -2.39 6.85
C GLY A 12 -6.85 -2.84 8.04
N GLY A 13 -6.40 -2.51 9.27
CA GLY A 13 -7.09 -2.86 10.51
C GLY A 13 -8.45 -2.17 10.65
N LEU A 14 -8.47 -0.85 10.52
CA LEU A 14 -9.71 -0.07 10.62
C LEU A 14 -10.69 -0.41 9.49
N THR A 15 -10.19 -0.61 8.27
CA THR A 15 -11.05 -1.04 7.14
C THR A 15 -11.70 -2.40 7.43
N THR A 16 -10.91 -3.37 7.91
CA THR A 16 -11.42 -4.70 8.25
C THR A 16 -12.43 -4.63 9.39
N ALA A 17 -12.16 -3.82 10.43
CA ALA A 17 -13.08 -3.65 11.55
C ALA A 17 -14.44 -3.10 11.10
N LEU A 18 -14.42 -2.03 10.30
CA LEU A 18 -15.61 -1.39 9.77
C LEU A 18 -16.45 -2.36 8.91
N MET A 19 -15.80 -3.07 7.99
CA MET A 19 -16.48 -3.99 7.07
C MET A 19 -17.08 -5.20 7.80
N LEU A 20 -16.37 -5.75 8.79
CA LEU A 20 -16.89 -6.84 9.62
C LEU A 20 -18.06 -6.38 10.51
N ALA A 21 -17.96 -5.21 11.13
CA ALA A 21 -19.01 -4.65 11.97
C ALA A 21 -20.30 -4.40 11.20
N ARG A 22 -20.19 -3.80 10.01
CA ARG A 22 -21.33 -3.61 9.10
C ARG A 22 -21.96 -4.91 8.58
N ARG A 23 -21.31 -6.05 8.81
CA ARG A 23 -21.83 -7.40 8.56
C ARG A 23 -22.29 -8.12 9.84
N GLY A 24 -22.45 -7.40 10.94
CA GLY A 24 -23.02 -7.89 12.20
C GLY A 24 -22.03 -8.68 13.06
N MET A 25 -20.73 -8.43 12.93
CA MET A 25 -19.71 -8.96 13.84
C MET A 25 -19.30 -7.92 14.87
N ARG A 26 -19.08 -8.33 16.11
CA ARG A 26 -18.40 -7.50 17.09
C ARG A 26 -16.90 -7.56 16.86
N VAL A 27 -16.26 -6.40 16.81
CA VAL A 27 -14.84 -6.30 16.49
C VAL A 27 -14.11 -5.53 17.57
N ARG A 28 -12.95 -6.04 17.99
CA ARG A 28 -12.01 -5.30 18.83
C ARG A 28 -10.77 -4.96 18.03
N VAL A 29 -10.31 -3.71 18.08
CA VAL A 29 -9.06 -3.27 17.44
C VAL A 29 -8.07 -2.86 18.53
N LEU A 30 -6.93 -3.54 18.58
CA LEU A 30 -5.84 -3.23 19.50
C LEU A 30 -4.79 -2.42 18.74
N GLU A 31 -4.59 -1.15 19.10
CA GLU A 31 -3.55 -0.30 18.54
C GLU A 31 -2.45 -0.04 19.58
N ARG A 32 -1.19 -0.18 19.18
CA ARG A 32 -0.05 0.01 20.08
C ARG A 32 0.16 1.47 20.47
N ALA A 33 -0.12 2.40 19.57
CA ALA A 33 0.03 3.83 19.79
C ALA A 33 -1.03 4.32 20.78
N ALA A 34 -0.68 5.31 21.61
CA ALA A 34 -1.60 5.89 22.59
C ALA A 34 -2.81 6.59 21.94
N GLU A 35 -2.67 6.97 20.67
CA GLU A 35 -3.71 7.57 19.83
C GLU A 35 -3.63 6.98 18.42
N PHE A 36 -4.76 6.88 17.74
CA PHE A 36 -4.79 6.49 16.33
C PHE A 36 -4.23 7.62 15.48
N GLY A 37 -3.21 7.33 14.68
CA GLY A 37 -2.58 8.32 13.81
C GLY A 37 -1.61 7.69 12.84
N GLU A 38 -1.26 8.44 11.80
CA GLU A 38 -0.29 8.05 10.78
C GLU A 38 0.63 9.24 10.50
N VAL A 39 1.87 8.93 10.11
CA VAL A 39 2.80 9.96 9.67
C VAL A 39 2.44 10.31 8.24
N GLY A 40 2.07 11.57 8.03
CA GLY A 40 1.52 12.09 6.78
C GLY A 40 2.37 11.83 5.55
N ALA A 41 1.70 11.48 4.46
CA ALA A 41 2.22 11.42 3.09
C ALA A 41 1.04 11.30 2.13
N GLY A 42 1.27 11.62 0.86
CA GLY A 42 0.34 11.26 -0.20
C GLY A 42 0.14 9.75 -0.30
N LEU A 43 -1.06 9.38 -0.74
CA LEU A 43 -1.48 8.03 -1.05
C LEU A 43 -2.23 8.05 -2.38
N GLN A 44 -2.06 6.99 -3.16
CA GLN A 44 -2.77 6.79 -4.41
C GLN A 44 -3.66 5.55 -4.27
N LEU A 45 -4.91 5.63 -4.72
CA LEU A 45 -5.88 4.53 -4.70
C LEU A 45 -6.43 4.32 -6.10
N ALA A 46 -6.13 3.17 -6.66
CA ALA A 46 -6.50 2.79 -8.02
C ALA A 46 -7.92 2.18 -8.09
N PRO A 47 -8.49 1.99 -9.31
CA PRO A 47 -9.86 1.52 -9.51
C PRO A 47 -10.23 0.19 -8.83
N ASN A 48 -9.28 -0.73 -8.68
CA ASN A 48 -9.48 -1.97 -7.95
C ASN A 48 -9.86 -1.73 -6.47
N VAL A 49 -9.34 -0.67 -5.87
CA VAL A 49 -9.56 -0.28 -4.48
C VAL A 49 -10.77 0.65 -4.35
N THR A 50 -10.87 1.68 -5.20
CA THR A 50 -11.96 2.66 -5.09
C THR A 50 -13.33 2.04 -5.32
N ARG A 51 -13.43 1.01 -6.17
CA ARG A 51 -14.65 0.18 -6.29
C ARG A 51 -15.06 -0.48 -4.99
N VAL A 52 -14.09 -0.96 -4.21
CA VAL A 52 -14.36 -1.56 -2.91
C VAL A 52 -14.84 -0.49 -1.95
N LEU A 53 -14.12 0.63 -1.84
CA LEU A 53 -14.53 1.75 -0.99
C LEU A 53 -15.92 2.27 -1.34
N ALA A 54 -16.27 2.35 -2.64
CA ALA A 54 -17.61 2.74 -3.10
C ALA A 54 -18.70 1.76 -2.65
N ARG A 55 -18.48 0.44 -2.77
CA ARG A 55 -19.44 -0.58 -2.29
C ARG A 55 -19.72 -0.48 -0.79
N TRP A 56 -18.75 0.02 -0.03
CA TRP A 56 -18.88 0.22 1.41
C TRP A 56 -19.26 1.66 1.78
N GLY A 57 -19.59 2.52 0.81
CA GLY A 57 -19.99 3.92 1.04
C GLY A 57 -18.89 4.80 1.63
N LEU A 58 -17.62 4.35 1.57
CA LEU A 58 -16.47 5.09 2.10
C LEU A 58 -15.91 6.07 1.08
N LEU A 59 -16.11 5.83 -0.22
CA LEU A 59 -15.60 6.71 -1.26
C LEU A 59 -16.26 8.10 -1.18
N ASP A 60 -17.58 8.15 -0.98
CA ASP A 60 -18.33 9.41 -0.82
C ASP A 60 -17.87 10.21 0.41
N GLU A 61 -17.49 9.54 1.51
CA GLU A 61 -16.95 10.20 2.71
C GLU A 61 -15.56 10.79 2.48
N LEU A 62 -14.79 10.26 1.51
CA LEU A 62 -13.45 10.72 1.17
C LEU A 62 -13.45 11.87 0.17
N GLU A 63 -14.51 12.03 -0.61
CA GLU A 63 -14.61 13.00 -1.71
C GLU A 63 -14.14 14.43 -1.35
N PRO A 64 -14.43 14.99 -0.15
CA PRO A 64 -13.94 16.32 0.23
C PRO A 64 -12.41 16.45 0.32
N TYR A 65 -11.66 15.34 0.34
CA TYR A 65 -10.22 15.30 0.59
C TYR A 65 -9.40 14.83 -0.61
N VAL A 66 -10.05 14.27 -1.63
CA VAL A 66 -9.37 13.64 -2.77
C VAL A 66 -9.11 14.64 -3.89
N VAL A 67 -8.13 14.32 -4.72
CA VAL A 67 -8.02 14.85 -6.08
C VAL A 67 -8.24 13.69 -7.05
N HIS A 68 -8.89 13.98 -8.16
CA HIS A 68 -9.11 13.05 -9.28
C HIS A 68 -8.14 13.40 -10.41
N PRO A 69 -6.96 12.76 -10.49
CA PRO A 69 -6.02 13.06 -11.55
C PRO A 69 -6.57 12.58 -12.89
N ARG A 70 -6.35 13.36 -13.95
CA ARG A 70 -6.75 13.01 -15.32
C ARG A 70 -5.78 12.03 -15.96
N ARG A 71 -4.50 12.10 -15.57
CA ARG A 71 -3.44 11.26 -16.11
C ARG A 71 -2.37 10.93 -15.08
N LEU A 72 -1.77 9.75 -15.24
CA LEU A 72 -0.52 9.36 -14.58
C LEU A 72 0.59 9.42 -15.62
N VAL A 73 1.54 10.33 -15.44
CA VAL A 73 2.54 10.68 -16.45
C VAL A 73 3.94 10.28 -15.97
N ALA A 74 4.67 9.60 -16.83
CA ALA A 74 6.07 9.25 -16.61
C ALA A 74 6.98 10.18 -17.42
N PHE A 75 8.02 10.67 -16.78
CA PHE A 75 9.04 11.54 -17.36
C PHE A 75 10.42 10.90 -17.23
N ASP A 76 11.31 11.23 -18.14
CA ASP A 76 12.74 11.05 -17.94
C ASP A 76 13.23 12.12 -16.97
N GLY A 77 13.74 11.71 -15.81
CA GLY A 77 14.16 12.59 -14.72
C GLY A 77 15.44 13.38 -15.01
N VAL A 78 16.20 13.01 -16.05
CA VAL A 78 17.43 13.71 -16.45
C VAL A 78 17.14 14.81 -17.46
N SER A 79 16.38 14.49 -18.51
CA SER A 79 16.03 15.44 -19.58
C SER A 79 14.75 16.24 -19.30
N GLY A 80 13.86 15.73 -18.44
CA GLY A 80 12.52 16.28 -18.22
C GLY A 80 11.51 15.93 -19.33
N GLU A 81 11.89 15.08 -20.29
CA GLU A 81 11.00 14.68 -21.38
C GLU A 81 9.85 13.80 -20.88
N GLU A 82 8.63 14.05 -21.34
CA GLU A 82 7.48 13.17 -21.11
C GLU A 82 7.66 11.88 -21.93
N LEU A 83 7.64 10.73 -21.26
CA LEU A 83 7.86 9.42 -21.87
C LEU A 83 6.55 8.73 -22.24
N THR A 84 5.58 8.76 -21.33
CA THR A 84 4.28 8.11 -21.51
C THR A 84 3.27 8.62 -20.49
N GLU A 85 1.99 8.39 -20.73
CA GLU A 85 0.92 8.71 -19.80
C GLU A 85 -0.15 7.61 -19.75
N LEU A 86 -0.82 7.44 -18.62
CA LEU A 86 -2.01 6.62 -18.52
C LEU A 86 -3.24 7.54 -18.47
N ASP A 87 -4.21 7.33 -19.37
CA ASP A 87 -5.50 8.04 -19.33
C ASP A 87 -6.35 7.50 -18.18
N LEU A 88 -6.49 8.27 -17.10
CA LEU A 88 -7.22 7.84 -15.91
C LEU A 88 -8.73 7.99 -16.06
N ALA A 89 -9.20 8.89 -16.93
CA ALA A 89 -10.62 9.02 -17.23
C ALA A 89 -11.14 7.83 -18.04
N ASP A 90 -10.33 7.32 -18.97
CA ASP A 90 -10.63 6.10 -19.69
C ASP A 90 -10.45 4.85 -18.83
N ALA A 91 -9.42 4.81 -17.97
CA ALA A 91 -9.28 3.76 -16.95
C ALA A 91 -10.50 3.66 -16.03
N GLU A 92 -11.08 4.79 -15.60
CA GLU A 92 -12.30 4.81 -14.80
C GLU A 92 -13.47 4.17 -15.54
N ARG A 93 -13.69 4.53 -16.81
CA ARG A 93 -14.74 3.90 -17.65
C ARG A 93 -14.51 2.40 -17.82
N ARG A 94 -13.25 1.98 -17.99
CA ARG A 94 -12.87 0.57 -18.19
C ARG A 94 -13.05 -0.26 -16.92
N TYR A 95 -12.63 0.27 -15.77
CA TYR A 95 -12.53 -0.50 -14.53
C TYR A 95 -13.67 -0.26 -13.56
N GLY A 96 -14.50 0.76 -13.77
CA GLY A 96 -15.70 1.04 -12.97
C GLY A 96 -15.44 1.71 -11.62
N GLY A 97 -14.32 2.43 -11.49
CA GLY A 97 -14.00 3.24 -10.32
C GLY A 97 -12.87 4.22 -10.62
N PRO A 98 -12.83 5.39 -9.95
CA PRO A 98 -11.84 6.41 -10.24
C PRO A 98 -10.45 6.03 -9.73
N TYR A 99 -9.43 6.63 -10.31
CA TYR A 99 -8.12 6.73 -9.68
C TYR A 99 -8.09 8.00 -8.85
N ILE A 100 -7.85 7.89 -7.54
CA ILE A 100 -7.82 9.06 -6.64
C ILE A 100 -6.48 9.17 -5.93
N VAL A 101 -6.12 10.40 -5.60
CA VAL A 101 -4.99 10.69 -4.71
C VAL A 101 -5.47 11.54 -3.53
N LEU A 102 -4.91 11.28 -2.36
CA LEU A 102 -5.29 11.94 -1.12
C LEU A 102 -4.16 11.88 -0.11
N HIS A 103 -4.30 12.62 0.99
CA HIS A 103 -3.35 12.50 2.08
C HIS A 103 -3.71 11.29 2.96
N ARG A 104 -2.72 10.47 3.31
CA ARG A 104 -2.91 9.22 4.06
C ARG A 104 -3.63 9.42 5.39
N SER A 105 -3.39 10.53 6.08
CA SER A 105 -4.09 10.85 7.33
C SER A 105 -5.60 11.01 7.14
N ASP A 106 -6.03 11.50 5.97
CA ASP A 106 -7.44 11.81 5.73
C ASP A 106 -8.21 10.52 5.48
N LEU A 107 -7.60 9.54 4.79
CA LEU A 107 -8.14 8.18 4.71
C LEU A 107 -8.26 7.55 6.10
N LEU A 108 -7.17 7.57 6.89
CA LEU A 108 -7.18 6.97 8.23
C LEU A 108 -8.22 7.63 9.14
N THR A 109 -8.29 8.96 9.14
CA THR A 109 -9.25 9.71 9.96
C THR A 109 -10.70 9.43 9.55
N THR A 110 -10.95 9.30 8.25
CA THR A 110 -12.28 8.94 7.73
C THR A 110 -12.67 7.54 8.18
N LEU A 111 -11.76 6.56 8.06
CA LEU A 111 -11.97 5.19 8.55
C LEU A 111 -12.19 5.15 10.06
N LEU A 112 -11.40 5.91 10.82
CA LEU A 112 -11.51 5.99 12.28
C LEU A 112 -12.87 6.54 12.69
N ARG A 113 -13.28 7.68 12.13
CA ARG A 113 -14.61 8.27 12.37
C ARG A 113 -15.73 7.32 11.98
N ALA A 114 -15.58 6.60 10.88
CA ALA A 114 -16.55 5.58 10.48
C ALA A 114 -16.61 4.44 11.50
N CYS A 115 -15.48 3.98 12.03
CA CYS A 115 -15.44 2.96 13.08
C CYS A 115 -16.07 3.46 14.40
N GLU A 116 -15.81 4.70 14.81
CA GLU A 116 -16.37 5.30 16.03
C GLU A 116 -17.90 5.40 16.00
N ARG A 117 -18.51 5.46 14.82
CA ARG A 117 -19.97 5.46 14.64
C ARG A 117 -20.59 4.07 14.73
N GLU A 118 -19.80 3.00 14.60
CA GLU A 118 -20.31 1.63 14.65
C GLU A 118 -20.29 1.10 16.10
N PRO A 119 -21.45 0.77 16.70
CA PRO A 119 -21.53 0.34 18.10
C PRO A 119 -20.89 -1.02 18.36
N ASP A 120 -20.71 -1.83 17.31
CA ASP A 120 -20.11 -3.16 17.40
C ASP A 120 -18.57 -3.14 17.32
N ILE A 121 -17.95 -1.96 17.22
CA ILE A 121 -16.49 -1.80 17.20
C ILE A 121 -15.99 -1.25 18.54
N GLU A 122 -15.05 -1.97 19.15
CA GLU A 122 -14.30 -1.54 20.33
C GLU A 122 -12.88 -1.16 19.91
N LEU A 123 -12.59 0.14 19.89
CA LEU A 123 -11.25 0.68 19.59
C LEU A 123 -10.44 0.83 20.88
N LEU A 124 -9.30 0.15 20.97
CA LEU A 124 -8.43 0.14 22.15
C LEU A 124 -7.01 0.62 21.78
N PRO A 125 -6.75 1.93 21.83
CA PRO A 125 -5.40 2.45 21.70
C PRO A 125 -4.57 2.13 22.96
N GLY A 126 -3.25 2.35 22.90
CA GLY A 126 -2.33 2.08 24.00
C GLY A 126 -2.29 0.61 24.42
N SER A 127 -2.57 -0.31 23.49
CA SER A 127 -2.69 -1.75 23.71
C SER A 127 -1.62 -2.53 22.93
N PRO A 128 -0.32 -2.31 23.19
CA PRO A 128 0.74 -3.05 22.52
C PRO A 128 0.65 -4.55 22.84
N VAL A 129 0.61 -5.39 21.81
CA VAL A 129 0.60 -6.85 21.94
C VAL A 129 2.04 -7.36 22.01
N ALA A 130 2.32 -8.24 22.96
CA ALA A 130 3.62 -8.89 23.17
C ALA A 130 3.69 -10.30 22.59
N GLY A 131 2.54 -10.96 22.40
CA GLY A 131 2.50 -12.29 21.79
C GLY A 131 1.10 -12.85 21.69
N VAL A 132 0.97 -13.89 20.86
CA VAL A 132 -0.30 -14.57 20.58
C VAL A 132 -0.10 -16.08 20.58
N GLN A 133 -1.13 -16.83 20.98
CA GLN A 133 -1.10 -18.29 20.99
C GLN A 133 -2.49 -18.84 20.66
N ASP A 134 -2.60 -19.63 19.60
CA ASP A 134 -3.82 -20.40 19.33
C ASP A 134 -3.90 -21.59 20.30
N GLN A 135 -4.97 -21.64 21.10
CA GLN A 135 -5.25 -22.71 22.06
C GLN A 135 -6.30 -23.70 21.54
N GLY A 136 -6.61 -23.67 20.26
CA GLY A 136 -7.54 -24.58 19.60
C GLY A 136 -8.97 -24.04 19.60
N GLU A 137 -9.53 -23.68 20.77
CA GLU A 137 -10.90 -23.11 20.85
C GLU A 137 -10.91 -21.59 20.73
N ARG A 138 -9.86 -20.92 21.23
CA ARG A 138 -9.68 -19.46 21.19
C ARG A 138 -8.21 -19.13 21.04
N VAL A 139 -7.93 -17.92 20.60
CA VAL A 139 -6.58 -17.36 20.55
C VAL A 139 -6.37 -16.53 21.80
N LEU A 140 -5.30 -16.82 22.55
CA LEU A 140 -4.80 -16.03 23.66
C LEU A 140 -3.94 -14.88 23.11
N ILE A 141 -4.21 -13.66 23.57
CA ILE A 141 -3.47 -12.44 23.23
C ILE A 141 -2.86 -11.90 24.53
N ARG A 142 -1.54 -11.74 24.56
CA ARG A 142 -0.82 -11.13 25.70
C ARG A 142 -0.45 -9.69 25.37
N LEU A 143 -0.92 -8.76 26.17
CA LEU A 143 -0.51 -7.35 26.08
C LEU A 143 0.83 -7.13 26.80
N ALA A 144 1.55 -6.08 26.42
CA ALA A 144 2.85 -5.77 27.01
C ALA A 144 2.78 -5.37 28.49
N ASP A 145 1.60 -4.98 28.98
CA ASP A 145 1.33 -4.69 30.40
C ASP A 145 0.95 -5.94 31.21
N GLY A 146 0.98 -7.12 30.60
CA GLY A 146 0.68 -8.41 31.24
C GLY A 146 -0.80 -8.79 31.24
N ARG A 147 -1.71 -7.93 30.77
CA ARG A 147 -3.12 -8.31 30.58
C ARG A 147 -3.24 -9.38 29.49
N GLU A 148 -4.19 -10.29 29.68
CA GLU A 148 -4.51 -11.34 28.70
C GLU A 148 -5.95 -11.17 28.18
N LEU A 149 -6.13 -11.34 26.87
CA LEU A 149 -7.41 -11.31 26.19
C LEU A 149 -7.60 -12.61 25.39
N THR A 150 -8.84 -12.99 25.10
CA THR A 150 -9.13 -14.15 24.23
C THR A 150 -10.14 -13.81 23.15
N THR A 151 -9.94 -14.37 21.95
CA THR A 151 -10.82 -14.15 20.80
C THR A 151 -11.07 -15.46 20.05
N PRO A 152 -12.26 -15.69 19.46
CA PRO A 152 -12.50 -16.87 18.63
C PRO A 152 -11.79 -16.80 17.28
N VAL A 153 -11.47 -15.59 16.78
CA VAL A 153 -10.70 -15.33 15.55
C VAL A 153 -9.77 -14.15 15.79
N LEU A 154 -8.49 -14.29 15.42
CA LEU A 154 -7.48 -13.24 15.48
C LEU A 154 -7.00 -12.86 14.09
N ILE A 155 -6.90 -11.57 13.82
CA ILE A 155 -6.38 -11.01 12.58
C ILE A 155 -5.18 -10.09 12.89
N GLY A 156 -3.99 -10.46 12.41
CA GLY A 156 -2.79 -9.63 12.47
C GLY A 156 -2.77 -8.62 11.32
N ALA A 157 -2.93 -7.34 11.65
CA ALA A 157 -2.89 -6.18 10.76
C ALA A 157 -1.83 -5.15 11.23
N ASP A 158 -0.78 -5.64 11.88
CA ASP A 158 0.20 -4.90 12.68
C ASP A 158 1.48 -4.54 11.91
N GLY A 159 1.39 -4.57 10.58
CA GLY A 159 2.39 -4.00 9.68
C GLY A 159 3.61 -4.89 9.41
N LEU A 160 4.60 -4.32 8.71
CA LEU A 160 5.84 -4.99 8.30
C LEU A 160 6.59 -5.70 9.46
N ARG A 161 6.51 -5.13 10.67
CA ARG A 161 7.14 -5.64 11.90
C ARG A 161 6.13 -6.36 12.80
N SER A 162 5.20 -7.09 12.19
CA SER A 162 4.14 -7.83 12.86
C SER A 162 4.65 -8.72 13.99
N VAL A 163 4.02 -8.62 15.16
CA VAL A 163 4.20 -9.52 16.31
C VAL A 163 3.38 -10.80 16.18
N VAL A 164 2.37 -10.79 15.29
CA VAL A 164 1.53 -11.97 14.99
C VAL A 164 2.22 -12.90 14.01
N ARG A 165 2.92 -12.35 13.02
CA ARG A 165 3.56 -13.10 11.92
C ARG A 165 4.46 -14.27 12.39
N PRO A 166 5.28 -14.15 13.45
CA PRO A 166 6.13 -15.26 13.92
C PRO A 166 5.36 -16.52 14.35
N ALA A 167 4.07 -16.42 14.67
CA ALA A 167 3.24 -17.61 14.94
C ALA A 167 2.92 -18.41 13.67
N LEU A 168 3.16 -17.84 12.48
CA LEU A 168 2.83 -18.41 11.19
C LEU A 168 4.05 -18.66 10.30
N VAL A 169 4.97 -17.70 10.25
CA VAL A 169 6.11 -17.70 9.33
C VAL A 169 7.35 -17.19 10.06
N THR A 170 8.49 -17.82 9.79
CA THR A 170 9.81 -17.38 10.28
C THR A 170 10.58 -16.76 9.13
N ASP A 171 10.63 -15.43 9.08
CA ASP A 171 11.32 -14.65 8.07
C ASP A 171 11.60 -13.22 8.57
N GLU A 172 12.50 -12.50 7.89
CA GLU A 172 12.87 -11.12 8.21
C GLU A 172 12.54 -10.16 7.07
N PRO A 173 12.30 -8.86 7.34
CA PRO A 173 12.17 -7.86 6.29
C PRO A 173 13.39 -7.84 5.38
N VAL A 174 13.15 -7.76 4.07
CA VAL A 174 14.19 -7.62 3.04
C VAL A 174 14.33 -6.14 2.71
N ASN A 175 15.49 -5.58 3.02
CA ASN A 175 15.80 -4.19 2.70
C ASN A 175 16.25 -4.08 1.24
N SER A 176 15.62 -3.17 0.49
CA SER A 176 15.87 -2.96 -0.94
C SER A 176 17.15 -2.17 -1.25
N GLY A 177 17.75 -1.53 -0.24
CA GLY A 177 18.85 -0.58 -0.41
C GLY A 177 18.43 0.80 -0.94
N TYR A 178 17.13 1.01 -1.12
CA TYR A 178 16.56 2.31 -1.47
C TYR A 178 16.02 3.04 -0.23
N VAL A 179 16.02 4.36 -0.30
CA VAL A 179 15.53 5.24 0.76
C VAL A 179 14.55 6.23 0.18
N ALA A 180 13.40 6.38 0.86
CA ALA A 180 12.41 7.38 0.54
C ALA A 180 12.53 8.60 1.47
N TYR A 181 12.46 9.78 0.87
CA TYR A 181 12.20 11.06 1.52
C TYR A 181 10.85 11.58 1.08
N ARG A 182 10.16 12.30 1.97
CA ARG A 182 8.80 12.80 1.74
C ARG A 182 8.71 14.27 2.12
N GLY A 183 7.89 15.00 1.39
CA GLY A 183 7.58 16.40 1.67
C GLY A 183 6.26 16.80 1.03
N THR A 184 5.66 17.85 1.58
CA THR A 184 4.50 18.52 0.99
C THR A 184 4.76 20.00 0.92
N LEU A 185 4.38 20.63 -0.19
CA LEU A 185 4.34 22.09 -0.32
C LEU A 185 2.88 22.56 -0.34
N ALA A 186 2.63 23.81 0.07
CA ALA A 186 1.35 24.43 -0.23
C ALA A 186 1.24 24.63 -1.75
N ALA A 187 0.04 24.51 -2.31
CA ALA A 187 -0.16 24.67 -3.75
C ALA A 187 0.30 26.05 -4.26
N GLU A 188 0.21 27.09 -3.44
CA GLU A 188 0.69 28.44 -3.76
C GLU A 188 2.23 28.57 -3.82
N ASP A 189 2.95 27.67 -3.16
CA ASP A 189 4.42 27.62 -3.18
C ASP A 189 4.95 26.82 -4.38
N MET A 190 4.07 26.18 -5.16
CA MET A 190 4.47 25.43 -6.35
C MET A 190 4.85 26.36 -7.50
N LEU A 191 5.72 25.86 -8.39
CA LEU A 191 6.11 26.59 -9.60
C LEU A 191 4.86 26.93 -10.44
N PRO A 192 4.76 28.16 -10.99
CA PRO A 192 3.65 28.55 -11.85
C PRO A 192 3.45 27.57 -13.02
N GLY A 193 2.20 27.15 -13.24
CA GLY A 193 1.85 26.18 -14.29
C GLY A 193 2.07 24.72 -13.92
N THR A 194 2.42 24.40 -12.66
CA THR A 194 2.42 23.02 -12.17
C THR A 194 1.00 22.42 -12.28
N PRO A 195 0.81 21.27 -12.95
CA PRO A 195 -0.50 20.62 -13.04
C PRO A 195 -1.02 20.17 -11.67
N MET A 196 -2.30 20.44 -11.40
CA MET A 196 -2.98 20.10 -10.14
C MET A 196 -3.99 18.95 -10.30
N ASP A 197 -3.89 18.22 -11.41
CA ASP A 197 -4.74 17.09 -11.78
C ASP A 197 -3.91 15.96 -12.42
N GLU A 198 -2.63 15.84 -12.06
CA GLU A 198 -1.74 14.79 -12.56
C GLU A 198 -1.02 14.05 -11.43
N VAL A 199 -0.73 12.77 -11.67
CA VAL A 199 0.32 12.06 -10.95
C VAL A 199 1.55 12.02 -11.84
N ARG A 200 2.67 12.55 -11.36
CA ARG A 200 3.91 12.70 -12.14
C ARG A 200 4.99 11.81 -11.54
N VAL A 201 5.65 11.01 -12.38
CA VAL A 201 6.75 10.13 -11.97
C VAL A 201 7.96 10.39 -12.84
N PHE A 202 9.07 10.80 -12.24
CA PHE A 202 10.33 11.08 -12.93
C PHE A 202 11.30 9.93 -12.68
N PHE A 203 11.70 9.25 -13.74
CA PHE A 203 12.65 8.14 -13.67
C PHE A 203 14.08 8.62 -13.87
N ALA A 204 14.98 8.28 -12.95
CA ALA A 204 16.40 8.61 -13.05
C ALA A 204 17.27 7.39 -12.71
N PRO A 205 18.55 7.36 -13.16
CA PRO A 205 19.50 6.33 -12.76
C PRO A 205 19.57 6.18 -11.23
N GLY A 206 19.16 5.03 -10.71
CA GLY A 206 19.15 4.76 -9.27
C GLY A 206 18.22 5.64 -8.42
N ALA A 207 17.34 6.46 -9.03
CA ALA A 207 16.46 7.38 -8.32
C ALA A 207 15.12 7.62 -9.03
N HIS A 208 14.09 7.99 -8.29
CA HIS A 208 12.84 8.48 -8.88
C HIS A 208 12.14 9.51 -7.99
N LEU A 209 11.52 10.50 -8.60
CA LEU A 209 10.67 11.47 -7.90
C LEU A 209 9.21 11.24 -8.31
N VAL A 210 8.31 11.13 -7.33
CA VAL A 210 6.86 11.09 -7.55
C VAL A 210 6.24 12.35 -6.98
N GLN A 211 5.38 13.01 -7.76
CA GLN A 211 4.66 14.20 -7.33
C GLN A 211 3.18 14.15 -7.70
N TYR A 212 2.31 14.63 -6.81
CA TYR A 212 0.88 14.75 -7.07
C TYR A 212 0.20 15.63 -6.01
N PRO A 213 -0.89 16.32 -6.36
CA PRO A 213 -1.68 17.11 -5.42
C PRO A 213 -2.41 16.21 -4.42
N VAL A 214 -2.62 16.69 -3.20
CA VAL A 214 -3.39 16.02 -2.13
C VAL A 214 -4.20 17.06 -1.36
N ARG A 215 -5.11 16.61 -0.47
CA ARG A 215 -6.02 17.49 0.29
C ARG A 215 -6.84 18.41 -0.63
N ALA A 216 -7.55 17.80 -1.57
CA ALA A 216 -8.32 18.54 -2.58
C ALA A 216 -7.51 19.64 -3.32
N GLY A 217 -6.20 19.44 -3.45
CA GLY A 217 -5.31 20.37 -4.14
C GLY A 217 -4.72 21.47 -3.27
N GLU A 218 -4.94 21.48 -1.95
CA GLU A 218 -4.31 22.44 -1.02
C GLU A 218 -2.80 22.20 -0.86
N LEU A 219 -2.38 20.94 -0.94
CA LEU A 219 -0.98 20.53 -0.79
C LEU A 219 -0.50 19.78 -2.03
N TYR A 220 0.80 19.82 -2.28
CA TYR A 220 1.47 19.08 -3.33
C TYR A 220 2.46 18.10 -2.72
N ASN A 221 2.16 16.81 -2.80
CA ASN A 221 2.95 15.74 -2.23
C ASN A 221 4.14 15.39 -3.13
N GLN A 222 5.29 15.14 -2.51
CA GLN A 222 6.54 14.83 -3.18
C GLN A 222 7.25 13.68 -2.46
N VAL A 223 7.65 12.67 -3.22
CA VAL A 223 8.36 11.49 -2.71
C VAL A 223 9.58 11.26 -3.57
N ALA A 224 10.76 11.49 -3.01
CA ALA A 224 12.03 11.17 -3.65
C ALA A 224 12.53 9.83 -3.13
N VAL A 225 12.89 8.95 -4.04
CA VAL A 225 13.47 7.64 -3.73
C VAL A 225 14.81 7.53 -4.41
N PHE A 226 15.84 7.07 -3.72
CA PHE A 226 17.17 6.85 -4.30
C PHE A 226 17.84 5.62 -3.71
N ARG A 227 18.72 4.98 -4.49
CA ARG A 227 19.59 3.90 -4.04
C ARG A 227 20.70 4.48 -3.18
N SER A 228 20.90 3.94 -1.98
CA SER A 228 22.00 4.37 -1.12
C SER A 228 23.26 3.53 -1.40
N ASP A 229 24.32 4.21 -1.82
CA ASP A 229 25.63 3.60 -1.99
C ASP A 229 26.26 3.27 -0.62
N SER A 230 25.98 4.08 0.41
CA SER A 230 26.40 3.80 1.79
C SER A 230 25.81 2.49 2.33
N TYR A 231 24.56 2.17 2.00
CA TYR A 231 23.98 0.86 2.35
C TYR A 231 24.71 -0.29 1.65
N ALA A 232 24.99 -0.16 0.35
CA ALA A 232 25.74 -1.17 -0.40
C ALA A 232 27.16 -1.38 0.16
N ALA A 233 27.76 -0.34 0.73
CA ALA A 233 29.05 -0.40 1.43
C ALA A 233 28.96 -0.95 2.88
N GLY A 234 27.77 -1.26 3.39
CA GLY A 234 27.56 -1.78 4.73
C GLY A 234 27.65 -0.74 5.85
N ALA A 235 27.45 0.55 5.55
CA ALA A 235 27.43 1.60 6.55
C ALA A 235 26.22 1.48 7.48
N GLU A 236 26.41 1.82 8.77
CA GLU A 236 25.31 1.86 9.74
C GLU A 236 24.38 3.07 9.53
N ASP A 237 24.97 4.22 9.18
CA ASP A 237 24.26 5.45 8.83
C ASP A 237 24.26 5.62 7.30
N TRP A 238 23.08 5.46 6.69
CA TRP A 238 22.89 5.43 5.24
C TRP A 238 21.52 5.98 4.85
N GLY A 239 21.40 6.43 3.61
CA GLY A 239 20.28 7.21 3.12
C GLY A 239 20.29 8.65 3.59
N THR A 240 21.45 9.29 3.74
CA THR A 240 21.52 10.63 4.36
C THR A 240 20.95 11.74 3.46
N PRO A 241 20.66 12.94 4.00
CA PRO A 241 20.30 14.10 3.18
C PRO A 241 21.35 14.44 2.10
N GLU A 242 22.64 14.18 2.38
CA GLU A 242 23.73 14.39 1.44
C GLU A 242 23.69 13.37 0.29
N GLU A 243 23.39 12.11 0.58
CA GLU A 243 23.15 11.11 -0.48
C GLU A 243 21.92 11.46 -1.30
N LEU A 244 20.85 11.99 -0.67
CA LEU A 244 19.69 12.51 -1.40
C LEU A 244 20.10 13.61 -2.37
N ASP A 245 20.85 14.62 -1.93
CA ASP A 245 21.26 15.72 -2.81
C ASP A 245 22.17 15.23 -3.95
N ALA A 246 23.10 14.31 -3.66
CA ALA A 246 23.99 13.72 -4.65
C ALA A 246 23.23 12.89 -5.70
N ALA A 247 22.25 12.07 -5.27
CA ALA A 247 21.47 11.21 -6.15
C ALA A 247 20.65 11.98 -7.19
N TYR A 248 20.27 13.22 -6.89
CA TYR A 248 19.45 14.05 -7.76
C TYR A 248 20.21 15.16 -8.49
N ALA A 249 21.50 15.34 -8.23
CA ALA A 249 22.29 16.45 -8.77
C ALA A 249 22.33 16.50 -10.32
N GLY A 250 22.20 15.35 -10.98
CA GLY A 250 22.18 15.24 -12.45
C GLY A 250 20.78 15.26 -13.08
N CYS A 251 19.73 15.50 -12.30
CA CYS A 251 18.35 15.52 -12.80
C CYS A 251 17.96 16.89 -13.40
N CYS A 252 16.85 16.94 -14.12
CA CYS A 252 16.30 18.16 -14.69
C CYS A 252 15.79 19.14 -13.61
N ASP A 253 15.61 20.42 -13.99
CA ASP A 253 15.19 21.50 -13.09
C ASP A 253 13.87 21.21 -12.34
N GLN A 254 12.93 20.52 -13.00
CA GLN A 254 11.66 20.12 -12.38
C GLN A 254 11.86 19.17 -11.19
N VAL A 255 12.88 18.32 -11.27
CA VAL A 255 13.22 17.37 -10.23
C VAL A 255 14.11 18.02 -9.17
N THR A 256 15.17 18.73 -9.56
CA THR A 256 16.12 19.32 -8.60
C THR A 256 15.49 20.42 -7.75
N SER A 257 14.53 21.18 -8.27
CA SER A 257 13.79 22.19 -7.51
C SER A 257 12.88 21.61 -6.42
N ALA A 258 12.46 20.34 -6.54
CA ALA A 258 11.65 19.64 -5.54
C ALA A 258 12.46 19.23 -4.30
N ILE A 259 13.73 18.87 -4.48
CA ILE A 259 14.57 18.24 -3.45
C ILE A 259 14.74 19.07 -2.17
N PRO A 260 14.90 20.41 -2.22
CA PRO A 260 14.96 21.23 -1.01
C PRO A 260 13.70 21.22 -0.15
N SER A 261 12.53 20.91 -0.72
CA SER A 261 11.24 20.92 0.00
C SER A 261 10.95 19.64 0.80
N LEU A 262 11.78 18.61 0.65
CA LEU A 262 11.63 17.34 1.34
C LEU A 262 12.04 17.45 2.82
N HIS A 263 11.29 16.81 3.70
CA HIS A 263 11.60 16.81 5.13
C HIS A 263 12.90 16.05 5.40
N ARG A 264 13.94 16.75 5.89
CA ARG A 264 15.27 16.17 6.13
C ARG A 264 15.44 15.49 7.49
N ASN A 265 14.52 15.72 8.42
CA ASN A 265 14.56 15.15 9.77
C ASN A 265 14.16 13.67 9.83
N ARG A 266 13.61 13.11 8.75
CA ARG A 266 13.17 11.72 8.70
C ARG A 266 13.34 11.14 7.30
N ARG A 267 13.83 9.92 7.27
CA ARG A 267 13.98 9.10 6.07
C ARG A 267 13.39 7.71 6.29
N TRP A 268 13.00 7.06 5.20
CA TRP A 268 12.40 5.73 5.24
C TRP A 268 13.20 4.75 4.39
N PRO A 269 14.11 3.98 5.01
CA PRO A 269 14.63 2.75 4.43
C PRO A 269 13.49 1.89 3.89
N MET A 270 13.55 1.57 2.61
CA MET A 270 12.52 0.79 1.94
C MET A 270 12.79 -0.70 2.14
N ALA A 271 11.86 -1.37 2.79
CA ALA A 271 11.89 -2.80 2.99
C ALA A 271 10.54 -3.42 2.69
N ASP A 272 10.58 -4.65 2.18
CA ASP A 272 9.42 -5.49 1.97
C ASP A 272 9.66 -6.87 2.62
N ARG A 273 8.90 -7.88 2.22
CA ARG A 273 9.15 -9.29 2.57
C ARG A 273 8.97 -10.15 1.34
N ASP A 274 9.67 -11.27 1.29
CA ASP A 274 9.38 -12.29 0.29
C ASP A 274 7.94 -12.82 0.46
N PRO A 275 7.26 -13.21 -0.64
CA PRO A 275 5.94 -13.83 -0.57
C PRO A 275 5.90 -14.97 0.44
N ALA A 276 5.05 -14.83 1.45
CA ALA A 276 4.91 -15.84 2.50
C ALA A 276 4.24 -17.10 1.94
N PRO A 277 4.68 -18.31 2.37
CA PRO A 277 4.06 -19.56 1.91
C PRO A 277 2.66 -19.80 2.51
N ARG A 278 2.30 -19.08 3.58
CA ARG A 278 1.01 -19.15 4.26
C ARG A 278 0.73 -17.85 5.02
N TRP A 279 -0.54 -17.51 5.18
CA TRP A 279 -1.03 -16.35 5.92
C TRP A 279 -1.93 -16.73 7.09
N THR A 280 -2.28 -18.01 7.22
CA THR A 280 -3.25 -18.50 8.19
C THR A 280 -2.74 -19.74 8.93
N ALA A 281 -3.17 -19.89 10.18
CA ALA A 281 -2.92 -21.08 10.99
C ALA A 281 -3.97 -21.15 12.11
N GLY A 282 -4.76 -22.21 12.10
CA GLY A 282 -5.86 -22.39 13.06
C GLY A 282 -6.82 -21.20 13.03
N ARG A 283 -6.88 -20.44 14.12
CA ARG A 283 -7.77 -19.28 14.30
C ARG A 283 -7.10 -17.92 14.06
N VAL A 284 -5.87 -17.92 13.52
CA VAL A 284 -5.07 -16.73 13.25
C VAL A 284 -4.90 -16.51 11.76
N ALA A 285 -5.08 -15.28 11.30
CA ALA A 285 -4.78 -14.84 9.93
C ALA A 285 -3.96 -13.55 9.93
N LEU A 286 -3.16 -13.34 8.89
CA LEU A 286 -2.46 -12.09 8.60
C LEU A 286 -3.16 -11.33 7.46
N LEU A 287 -3.12 -10.00 7.50
CA LEU A 287 -3.55 -9.12 6.40
C LEU A 287 -2.66 -7.88 6.26
N GLY A 288 -2.73 -7.22 5.10
CA GLY A 288 -1.92 -6.04 4.82
C GLY A 288 -0.42 -6.33 4.91
N ASP A 289 0.37 -5.34 5.33
CA ASP A 289 1.83 -5.47 5.43
C ASP A 289 2.31 -6.59 6.37
N ALA A 290 1.47 -7.07 7.30
CA ALA A 290 1.79 -8.23 8.14
C ALA A 290 1.83 -9.53 7.32
N ALA A 291 1.02 -9.61 6.26
CA ALA A 291 0.98 -10.74 5.32
C ALA A 291 1.90 -10.53 4.11
N HIS A 292 1.81 -9.37 3.46
CA HIS A 292 2.35 -9.11 2.12
C HIS A 292 2.97 -7.71 1.96
N ALA A 293 3.79 -7.28 2.94
CA ALA A 293 4.55 -6.03 2.79
C ALA A 293 5.29 -5.98 1.44
N MET A 294 5.11 -4.87 0.72
CA MET A 294 5.61 -4.65 -0.64
C MET A 294 6.30 -3.31 -0.79
N LEU A 295 7.21 -3.22 -1.76
CA LEU A 295 7.75 -1.94 -2.19
C LEU A 295 6.66 -1.10 -2.88
N GLN A 296 6.74 0.21 -2.76
CA GLN A 296 5.66 1.12 -3.11
C GLN A 296 5.49 1.43 -4.61
N TYR A 297 6.28 0.81 -5.49
CA TYR A 297 6.36 1.16 -6.92
C TYR A 297 5.03 1.02 -7.68
N LEU A 298 4.13 0.15 -7.22
CA LEU A 298 2.78 -0.02 -7.78
C LEU A 298 1.70 0.77 -7.02
N ALA A 299 2.06 1.46 -5.94
CA ALA A 299 1.14 2.14 -5.02
C ALA A 299 0.01 1.25 -4.48
N GLN A 300 0.28 -0.05 -4.26
CA GLN A 300 -0.74 -1.04 -3.92
C GLN A 300 -0.78 -1.48 -2.46
N GLY A 301 0.19 -1.15 -1.59
CA GLY A 301 0.24 -1.71 -0.22
C GLY A 301 -1.05 -1.49 0.59
N ALA A 302 -1.48 -0.23 0.74
CA ALA A 302 -2.76 0.08 1.41
C ALA A 302 -3.97 -0.49 0.66
N GLY A 303 -3.93 -0.49 -0.68
CA GLY A 303 -4.96 -1.05 -1.53
C GLY A 303 -5.18 -2.54 -1.32
N GLN A 304 -4.10 -3.33 -1.26
CA GLN A 304 -4.18 -4.77 -1.02
C GLN A 304 -4.71 -5.07 0.39
N ALA A 305 -4.37 -4.25 1.40
CA ALA A 305 -4.96 -4.38 2.73
C ALA A 305 -6.48 -4.12 2.74
N ILE A 306 -6.97 -3.17 1.94
CA ILE A 306 -8.41 -2.92 1.75
C ILE A 306 -9.09 -4.09 1.01
N LEU A 307 -8.41 -4.68 0.03
CA LEU A 307 -8.92 -5.87 -0.68
C LEU A 307 -8.97 -7.10 0.22
N ASP A 308 -8.02 -7.26 1.14
CA ASP A 308 -8.08 -8.32 2.16
C ASP A 308 -9.27 -8.14 3.10
N ALA A 309 -9.50 -6.89 3.54
CA ALA A 309 -10.62 -6.55 4.40
C ALA A 309 -11.97 -6.92 3.76
N ASP A 310 -12.15 -6.63 2.47
CA ASP A 310 -13.36 -6.97 1.70
C ASP A 310 -13.57 -8.49 1.60
N ASP A 311 -12.51 -9.25 1.30
CA ASP A 311 -12.58 -10.71 1.20
C ASP A 311 -12.89 -11.36 2.58
N LEU A 312 -12.23 -10.91 3.65
CA LEU A 312 -12.53 -11.36 5.02
C LEU A 312 -13.96 -11.02 5.45
N ALA A 313 -14.45 -9.83 5.11
CA ALA A 313 -15.83 -9.41 5.39
C ALA A 313 -16.88 -10.17 4.55
N GLY A 314 -16.48 -10.74 3.41
CA GLY A 314 -17.28 -11.68 2.64
C GLY A 314 -17.41 -13.06 3.30
N ARG A 315 -16.47 -13.44 4.17
CA ARG A 315 -16.32 -14.81 4.68
C ARG A 315 -16.65 -14.96 6.17
N LEU A 316 -15.98 -14.20 7.03
CA LEU A 316 -16.08 -14.35 8.49
C LEU A 316 -17.50 -14.20 9.04
N PRO A 317 -18.36 -13.29 8.51
CA PRO A 317 -19.75 -13.21 8.95
C PRO A 317 -20.56 -14.48 8.65
N GLY A 318 -20.10 -15.39 7.79
CA GLY A 318 -20.72 -16.69 7.56
C GLY A 318 -20.57 -17.69 8.71
N LEU A 319 -19.63 -17.46 9.63
CA LEU A 319 -19.42 -18.32 10.79
C LEU A 319 -20.58 -18.23 11.80
N PRO A 320 -20.89 -19.30 12.55
CA PRO A 320 -21.81 -19.22 13.68
C PRO A 320 -21.16 -18.42 14.83
N ALA A 321 -21.96 -18.00 15.82
CA ALA A 321 -21.47 -17.24 16.98
C ALA A 321 -20.41 -18.00 17.80
N THR A 322 -20.49 -19.33 17.81
CA THR A 322 -19.54 -20.22 18.47
C THR A 322 -18.98 -21.21 17.43
N PRO A 323 -18.01 -20.79 16.60
CA PRO A 323 -17.53 -21.61 15.50
C PRO A 323 -16.57 -22.70 15.97
N GLY A 324 -16.76 -23.90 15.45
CA GLY A 324 -15.80 -25.00 15.62
C GLY A 324 -14.48 -24.67 14.94
N THR A 325 -13.39 -25.24 15.44
CA THR A 325 -12.03 -24.94 14.96
C THR A 325 -11.87 -25.22 13.48
N GLU A 326 -12.41 -26.35 12.99
CA GLU A 326 -12.36 -26.69 11.57
C GLU A 326 -13.06 -25.66 10.67
N GLN A 327 -14.19 -25.10 11.13
CA GLN A 327 -14.92 -24.08 10.36
C GLN A 327 -14.12 -22.79 10.25
N VAL A 328 -13.48 -22.34 11.34
CA VAL A 328 -12.62 -21.15 11.31
C VAL A 328 -11.41 -21.40 10.43
N THR A 329 -10.70 -22.50 10.63
CA THR A 329 -9.52 -22.85 9.83
C THR A 329 -9.84 -22.88 8.34
N ARG A 330 -10.96 -23.51 7.95
CA ARG A 330 -11.39 -23.56 6.55
C ARG A 330 -11.72 -22.16 6.01
N THR A 331 -12.47 -21.36 6.76
CA THR A 331 -12.85 -19.99 6.35
C THR A 331 -11.63 -19.10 6.13
N LEU A 332 -10.63 -19.20 7.00
CA LEU A 332 -9.37 -18.46 6.86
C LEU A 332 -8.51 -19.01 5.71
N ALA A 333 -8.46 -20.33 5.52
CA ALA A 333 -7.79 -20.94 4.38
C ALA A 333 -8.40 -20.51 3.04
N ASP A 334 -9.72 -20.33 2.97
CA ASP A 334 -10.36 -19.84 1.75
C ASP A 334 -9.99 -18.37 1.45
N TYR A 335 -9.79 -17.54 2.49
CA TYR A 335 -9.25 -16.19 2.35
C TYR A 335 -7.81 -16.21 1.83
N GLU A 336 -6.96 -17.04 2.44
CA GLU A 336 -5.57 -17.23 2.01
C GLU A 336 -5.51 -17.66 0.54
N SER A 337 -6.30 -18.67 0.15
CA SER A 337 -6.32 -19.19 -1.21
C SER A 337 -6.76 -18.14 -2.24
N ALA A 338 -7.62 -17.20 -1.87
CA ALA A 338 -8.09 -16.14 -2.76
C ALA A 338 -7.09 -14.97 -2.86
N ARG A 339 -6.45 -14.59 -1.75
CA ARG A 339 -5.66 -13.36 -1.66
C ARG A 339 -4.15 -13.57 -1.83
N LEU A 340 -3.61 -14.69 -1.34
CA LEU A 340 -2.17 -14.97 -1.36
C LEU A 340 -1.60 -14.91 -2.78
N PRO A 341 -2.15 -15.59 -3.81
CA PRO A 341 -1.56 -15.56 -5.15
C PRO A 341 -1.54 -14.14 -5.75
N VAL A 342 -2.60 -13.36 -5.55
CA VAL A 342 -2.73 -12.02 -6.11
C VAL A 342 -1.78 -11.04 -5.41
N ALA A 343 -1.77 -10.98 -4.09
CA ALA A 343 -0.89 -10.06 -3.38
C ALA A 343 0.60 -10.42 -3.56
N SER A 344 0.93 -11.72 -3.62
CA SER A 344 2.29 -12.20 -3.92
C SER A 344 2.75 -11.79 -5.32
N ALA A 345 1.84 -11.79 -6.29
CA ALA A 345 2.11 -11.29 -7.62
C ALA A 345 2.37 -9.77 -7.60
N VAL A 346 1.61 -9.00 -6.82
CA VAL A 346 1.85 -7.56 -6.63
C VAL A 346 3.19 -7.29 -5.94
N GLN A 347 3.55 -8.05 -4.90
CA GLN A 347 4.85 -7.94 -4.22
C GLN A 347 6.01 -8.16 -5.21
N THR A 348 5.95 -9.25 -5.98
CA THR A 348 6.97 -9.60 -6.97
C THR A 348 7.05 -8.57 -8.09
N ALA A 349 5.90 -8.17 -8.63
CA ALA A 349 5.82 -7.17 -9.69
C ALA A 349 6.37 -5.82 -9.22
N ALA A 350 6.09 -5.39 -7.98
CA ALA A 350 6.59 -4.13 -7.45
C ALA A 350 8.13 -4.06 -7.49
N ARG A 351 8.83 -5.15 -7.17
CA ARG A 351 10.30 -5.21 -7.29
C ARG A 351 10.77 -4.98 -8.74
N ALA A 352 10.19 -5.72 -9.69
CA ALA A 352 10.54 -5.60 -11.11
C ALA A 352 10.24 -4.21 -11.69
N TRP A 353 9.11 -3.60 -11.29
CA TRP A 353 8.78 -2.22 -11.66
C TRP A 353 9.78 -1.21 -11.08
N GLY A 354 10.19 -1.39 -9.83
CA GLY A 354 11.24 -0.57 -9.21
C GLY A 354 12.56 -0.65 -9.95
N GLU A 355 13.03 -1.86 -10.27
CA GLU A 355 14.24 -2.06 -11.07
C GLU A 355 14.15 -1.34 -12.42
N MET A 356 13.03 -1.47 -13.14
CA MET A 356 12.80 -0.79 -14.42
C MET A 356 12.81 0.75 -14.28
N TRP A 357 12.32 1.31 -13.18
CA TRP A 357 12.31 2.78 -12.99
C TRP A 357 13.73 3.33 -12.86
N HIS A 358 14.64 2.53 -12.30
CA HIS A 358 15.96 2.95 -11.83
C HIS A 358 17.13 2.54 -12.72
N VAL A 359 16.87 1.92 -13.88
CA VAL A 359 17.92 1.56 -14.85
C VAL A 359 18.71 2.78 -15.35
N ASP A 360 19.94 2.55 -15.80
CA ASP A 360 20.84 3.57 -16.34
C ASP A 360 21.30 3.24 -17.78
N GLY A 361 22.07 4.17 -18.37
CA GLY A 361 22.77 3.94 -19.63
C GLY A 361 21.88 3.41 -20.77
N PRO A 362 22.34 2.40 -21.54
CA PRO A 362 21.57 1.82 -22.64
C PRO A 362 20.21 1.22 -22.22
N ALA A 363 20.10 0.70 -21.00
CA ALA A 363 18.85 0.15 -20.49
C ALA A 363 17.80 1.26 -20.26
N ALA A 364 18.22 2.43 -19.76
CA ALA A 364 17.35 3.61 -19.67
C ALA A 364 16.89 4.09 -21.05
N SER A 365 17.77 4.12 -22.05
CA SER A 365 17.39 4.48 -23.42
C SER A 365 16.34 3.53 -23.99
N LEU A 366 16.53 2.21 -23.82
CA LEU A 366 15.56 1.21 -24.28
C LEU A 366 14.21 1.34 -23.55
N ARG A 367 14.24 1.54 -22.23
CA ARG A 367 13.04 1.77 -21.42
C ARG A 367 12.29 3.03 -21.88
N ASN A 368 13.01 4.12 -22.15
CA ASN A 368 12.41 5.38 -22.63
C ASN A 368 11.74 5.19 -24.00
N GLU A 369 12.42 4.55 -24.96
CA GLU A 369 11.83 4.24 -26.28
C GLU A 369 10.60 3.34 -26.16
N ALA A 370 10.65 2.31 -25.32
CA ALA A 370 9.50 1.43 -25.10
C ALA A 370 8.29 2.19 -24.54
N PHE A 371 8.50 3.15 -23.63
CA PHE A 371 7.42 3.99 -23.11
C PHE A 371 6.86 4.97 -24.14
N ARG A 372 7.71 5.58 -24.98
CA ARG A 372 7.26 6.50 -26.06
C ARG A 372 6.39 5.81 -27.11
N LEU A 373 6.65 4.52 -27.37
CA LEU A 373 5.88 3.72 -28.33
C LEU A 373 4.53 3.24 -27.76
N ARG A 374 4.33 3.33 -26.44
CA ARG A 374 3.09 2.87 -25.79
C ARG A 374 2.00 3.93 -25.93
N ARG A 375 0.81 3.50 -26.34
CA ARG A 375 -0.38 4.36 -26.38
C ARG A 375 -0.91 4.63 -24.95
N PRO A 376 -1.45 5.83 -24.68
CA PRO A 376 -2.03 6.14 -23.37
C PRO A 376 -3.15 5.20 -22.90
N ASP A 377 -3.95 4.70 -23.85
CA ASP A 377 -5.08 3.79 -23.65
C ASP A 377 -4.69 2.30 -23.69
N ASP A 378 -3.39 1.98 -23.71
CA ASP A 378 -2.91 0.61 -23.64
C ASP A 378 -2.77 0.13 -22.18
N TYR A 379 -3.80 -0.58 -21.72
CA TYR A 379 -3.91 -1.10 -20.36
C TYR A 379 -3.40 -2.53 -20.16
N ARG A 380 -2.85 -3.18 -21.20
CA ARG A 380 -2.50 -4.61 -21.13
C ARG A 380 -1.57 -4.96 -19.96
N HIS A 381 -0.70 -4.04 -19.56
CA HIS A 381 0.25 -4.23 -18.47
C HIS A 381 -0.32 -3.98 -17.06
N ILE A 382 -1.53 -3.41 -16.96
CA ILE A 382 -2.18 -3.06 -15.68
C ILE A 382 -3.57 -3.67 -15.52
N ASP A 383 -4.14 -4.30 -16.56
CA ASP A 383 -5.44 -4.99 -16.50
C ASP A 383 -5.51 -6.02 -15.39
N TRP A 384 -4.42 -6.76 -15.16
CA TRP A 384 -4.33 -7.75 -14.07
C TRP A 384 -4.38 -7.12 -12.67
N LEU A 385 -4.03 -5.83 -12.55
CA LEU A 385 -3.93 -5.10 -11.30
C LEU A 385 -5.19 -4.28 -10.99
N TYR A 386 -5.68 -3.50 -11.96
CA TYR A 386 -6.83 -2.60 -11.79
C TYR A 386 -8.16 -3.28 -12.14
N GLY A 387 -8.13 -4.30 -12.98
CA GLY A 387 -9.31 -5.07 -13.35
C GLY A 387 -9.92 -5.84 -12.17
N PRO A 388 -11.15 -6.35 -12.32
CA PRO A 388 -11.67 -7.36 -11.40
C PRO A 388 -10.78 -8.60 -11.46
N VAL A 389 -10.44 -9.16 -10.29
CA VAL A 389 -9.65 -10.39 -10.17
C VAL A 389 -10.36 -11.50 -10.96
N GLN A 390 -9.78 -11.91 -12.10
CA GLN A 390 -10.32 -12.99 -12.92
C GLN A 390 -10.07 -14.33 -12.21
N PRO A 391 -11.12 -15.12 -11.88
CA PRO A 391 -10.97 -16.30 -11.01
C PRO A 391 -10.14 -17.48 -11.54
N THR A 392 -9.56 -17.45 -12.75
CA THR A 392 -9.04 -18.67 -13.40
C THR A 392 -7.77 -18.54 -14.25
N ALA A 393 -6.99 -17.47 -14.12
CA ALA A 393 -5.65 -17.47 -14.69
C ALA A 393 -4.64 -17.39 -13.55
N ALA A 394 -3.83 -18.44 -13.38
CA ALA A 394 -2.53 -18.29 -12.74
C ALA A 394 -1.84 -17.11 -13.47
N GLY A 395 -1.86 -15.96 -12.80
CA GLY A 395 -1.62 -14.67 -13.43
C GLY A 395 -0.20 -14.62 -13.96
N ARG A 396 -0.05 -14.66 -15.29
CA ARG A 396 1.15 -14.09 -15.90
C ARG A 396 1.11 -12.61 -15.57
N ILE A 397 1.90 -12.21 -14.58
CA ILE A 397 2.32 -10.83 -14.41
C ILE A 397 2.97 -10.45 -15.74
N PRO A 398 2.41 -9.49 -16.51
CA PRO A 398 3.05 -9.03 -17.72
C PRO A 398 4.43 -8.46 -17.38
N ASP A 399 5.44 -8.74 -18.19
CA ASP A 399 6.73 -8.08 -18.04
C ASP A 399 6.54 -6.55 -18.06
N PRO A 400 7.24 -5.80 -17.19
CA PRO A 400 7.06 -4.36 -17.07
C PRO A 400 7.52 -3.62 -18.34
N VAL A 401 8.35 -4.24 -19.17
CA VAL A 401 8.74 -3.79 -20.51
C VAL A 401 8.13 -4.74 -21.55
N PRO A 402 7.45 -4.25 -22.60
CA PRO A 402 6.96 -5.12 -23.67
C PRO A 402 8.12 -5.87 -24.32
N ALA A 403 8.11 -7.20 -24.26
CA ALA A 403 8.99 -8.03 -25.06
C ALA A 403 8.55 -8.01 -26.53
N SER A 404 8.79 -6.91 -27.25
CA SER A 404 8.67 -6.88 -28.71
C SER A 404 9.48 -5.74 -29.35
N LEU A 405 10.80 -5.92 -29.45
CA LEU A 405 11.61 -5.40 -30.55
C LEU A 405 12.29 -6.60 -31.22
N GLY A 406 11.47 -7.46 -31.82
CA GLY A 406 11.93 -8.73 -32.38
C GLY A 406 10.88 -9.38 -33.26
N SER A 407 10.56 -8.74 -34.38
CA SER A 407 10.29 -9.37 -35.68
C SER A 407 10.21 -8.31 -36.77
#